data_AF-A0A382QU94-F1
#
_entry.id   AF-A0A382QU94-F1
#
_cell.length_a   1.000
_cell.length_b   1.000
_cell.length_c   1.000
_cell.angle_alpha   90.00
_cell.angle_beta   90.00
_cell.angle_gamma   90.00
#
_symmetry.space_group_name_H-M   'P 1'
#
loop_
_entity.id
_entity.type
_entity.pdbx_description
1 polymer ?
#
loop_
_entity_poly.entity_id
_entity_poly.type
_entity_poly.pdbx_seq_one_letter_code
_entity_poly.pdbx_strand_id
1 'polypeptide(L)'
;DFVLWKPSKDKEPYWESPWGKGRPGWHLECSVMSKKYLGNKFDIHGGGRDLIFPHHENEIAQSRCANEKEVFANYWIHNGFITLSNEKMAKSQGNILKISEFKKQINGQVLRLALMSAHYRQPLDWSENLINQCQNTLNKWYESYVELKKQVLIPGEYLNPLYDDLNTPGYISNLHKLFEKSQKGDLKDKEIFISACNFVGLLKDTKNKWVEFKKSKSIISEQEILDKIDERNKARDKKNYKLADKIRNELLDKGVLIEDKDDKTSWKLK
;
A
#
# COMPACT_ATOMS: atom_id res chain seq x y z
N ASP A 1 -22.48 30.92 1.11
CA ASP A 1 -22.29 30.93 -0.35
C ASP A 1 -20.91 30.40 -0.73
N PHE A 2 -20.80 29.77 -1.90
CA PHE A 2 -19.54 29.31 -2.48
C PHE A 2 -19.52 29.60 -3.99
N VAL A 3 -18.32 29.74 -4.55
CA VAL A 3 -18.14 30.15 -5.95
C VAL A 3 -18.46 28.99 -6.90
N LEU A 4 -19.32 29.23 -7.89
CA LEU A 4 -19.56 28.32 -9.02
C LEU A 4 -18.65 28.64 -10.21
N TRP A 5 -18.53 29.92 -10.55
CA TRP A 5 -17.68 30.42 -11.62
C TRP A 5 -16.80 31.54 -11.08
N LYS A 6 -15.48 31.36 -11.14
CA LYS A 6 -14.50 32.31 -10.63
C LYS A 6 -13.95 33.14 -11.79
N PRO A 7 -14.07 34.48 -11.76
CA PRO A 7 -13.40 35.34 -12.75
C PRO A 7 -11.88 35.10 -12.75
N SER A 8 -11.29 35.02 -13.94
CA SER A 8 -9.84 34.84 -14.11
C SER A 8 -9.15 36.19 -14.23
N LYS A 9 -7.96 36.32 -13.62
CA LYS A 9 -7.10 37.51 -13.76
C LYS A 9 -6.31 37.45 -15.07
N ASP A 10 -5.73 38.59 -15.46
CA ASP A 10 -4.81 38.64 -16.59
C ASP A 10 -3.64 37.66 -16.39
N LYS A 11 -3.41 36.82 -17.40
CA LYS A 11 -2.43 35.70 -17.44
C LYS A 11 -2.81 34.42 -16.68
N GLU A 12 -3.98 34.34 -16.05
CA GLU A 12 -4.51 33.04 -15.57
C GLU A 12 -5.22 32.30 -16.73
N PRO A 13 -5.21 30.95 -16.73
CA PRO A 13 -6.07 30.18 -17.63
C PRO A 13 -7.55 30.58 -17.46
N TYR A 14 -8.27 30.66 -18.58
CA TYR A 14 -9.67 31.02 -18.60
C TYR A 14 -10.43 30.34 -19.75
N TRP A 15 -11.75 30.32 -19.60
CA TRP A 15 -12.72 30.00 -20.63
C TRP A 15 -13.73 31.13 -20.74
N GLU A 16 -14.25 31.35 -21.95
CA GLU A 16 -15.38 32.24 -22.18
C GLU A 16 -16.66 31.61 -21.58
N SER A 17 -17.52 32.44 -21.02
CA SER A 17 -18.81 32.02 -20.46
C SER A 17 -19.84 33.15 -20.57
N PRO A 18 -21.14 32.88 -20.36
CA PRO A 18 -22.17 33.92 -20.28
C PRO A 18 -21.93 34.99 -19.20
N TRP A 19 -21.05 34.73 -18.24
CA TRP A 19 -20.69 35.64 -17.14
C TRP A 19 -19.29 36.24 -17.30
N GLY A 20 -18.71 36.14 -18.50
CA GLY A 20 -17.36 36.61 -18.82
C GLY A 20 -16.27 35.57 -18.58
N LYS A 21 -15.02 36.01 -18.77
CA LYS A 21 -13.82 35.17 -18.68
C LYS A 21 -13.62 34.65 -17.26
N GLY A 22 -13.54 33.33 -17.11
CA GLY A 22 -13.31 32.71 -15.82
C GLY A 22 -12.98 31.24 -15.89
N ARG A 23 -13.13 30.59 -14.75
CA ARG A 23 -12.83 29.17 -14.54
C ARG A 23 -13.79 28.57 -13.51
N PRO A 24 -14.03 27.25 -13.54
CA PRO A 24 -14.91 26.61 -12.57
C PRO A 24 -14.43 26.82 -11.13
N GLY A 25 -15.40 26.93 -10.22
CA GLY A 25 -15.18 26.84 -8.79
C GLY A 25 -14.88 25.40 -8.37
N TRP A 26 -14.16 25.25 -7.26
CA TRP A 26 -13.61 23.97 -6.81
C TRP A 26 -14.63 22.81 -6.77
N HIS A 27 -15.87 23.08 -6.36
CA HIS A 27 -16.90 22.05 -6.21
C HIS A 27 -17.65 21.74 -7.53
N LEU A 28 -17.74 22.72 -8.43
CA LEU A 28 -18.62 22.63 -9.61
C LEU A 28 -18.16 21.54 -10.60
N GLU A 29 -16.85 21.35 -10.72
CA GLU A 29 -16.27 20.38 -11.64
C GLU A 29 -16.78 18.96 -11.37
N CYS A 30 -16.77 18.54 -10.11
CA CYS A 30 -17.20 17.20 -9.70
C CYS A 30 -18.69 16.95 -9.99
N SER A 31 -19.57 17.91 -9.64
CA SER A 31 -21.01 17.83 -9.93
C SER A 31 -21.31 17.72 -11.43
N VAL A 32 -20.65 18.54 -12.26
CA VAL A 32 -20.91 18.58 -13.72
C VAL A 32 -20.34 17.34 -14.41
N MET A 33 -19.12 16.94 -14.07
CA MET A 33 -18.47 15.80 -14.72
C MET A 33 -19.13 14.48 -14.31
N SER A 34 -19.41 14.26 -13.02
CA SER A 34 -20.09 13.06 -12.56
C SER A 34 -21.45 12.90 -13.22
N LYS A 35 -22.25 13.98 -13.31
CA LYS A 35 -23.52 13.96 -14.05
C LYS A 35 -23.34 13.55 -15.50
N LYS A 36 -22.34 14.09 -16.20
CA LYS A 36 -22.10 13.79 -17.61
C LYS A 36 -21.81 12.30 -17.85
N TYR A 37 -21.06 11.66 -16.96
CA TYR A 37 -20.62 10.28 -17.15
C TYR A 37 -21.50 9.24 -16.46
N LEU A 38 -22.12 9.57 -15.34
CA LEU A 38 -22.87 8.64 -14.47
C LEU A 38 -24.36 8.96 -14.41
N GLY A 39 -24.80 10.06 -15.03
CA GLY A 39 -26.18 10.54 -14.99
C GLY A 39 -26.51 11.35 -13.74
N ASN A 40 -27.77 11.78 -13.64
CA ASN A 40 -28.23 12.66 -12.56
C ASN A 40 -28.22 12.01 -11.16
N LYS A 41 -28.15 10.67 -11.11
CA LYS A 41 -28.11 9.86 -9.90
C LYS A 41 -27.27 8.62 -10.18
N PHE A 42 -26.36 8.27 -9.25
CA PHE A 42 -25.54 7.07 -9.34
C PHE A 42 -25.35 6.38 -7.99
N ASP A 43 -24.63 5.26 -7.98
CA ASP A 43 -24.59 4.36 -6.82
C ASP A 43 -23.65 4.83 -5.72
N ILE A 44 -22.36 5.03 -6.00
CA ILE A 44 -21.34 5.24 -4.97
C ILE A 44 -20.51 6.48 -5.29
N HIS A 45 -20.41 7.41 -4.35
CA HIS A 45 -19.48 8.55 -4.38
C HIS A 45 -18.46 8.41 -3.25
N GLY A 46 -17.17 8.51 -3.57
CA GLY A 46 -16.08 8.34 -2.59
C GLY A 46 -15.14 9.53 -2.48
N GLY A 47 -14.48 9.68 -1.34
CA GLY A 47 -13.41 10.67 -1.17
C GLY A 47 -12.75 10.62 0.20
N GLY A 48 -11.81 11.52 0.47
CA GLY A 48 -11.23 11.69 1.81
C GLY A 48 -12.26 12.18 2.82
N ARG A 49 -12.05 11.88 4.11
CA ARG A 49 -12.91 12.39 5.21
C ARG A 49 -12.98 13.92 5.26
N ASP A 50 -11.94 14.62 4.83
CA ASP A 50 -11.91 16.08 4.68
C ASP A 50 -12.81 16.61 3.56
N LEU A 51 -13.20 15.77 2.61
CA LEU A 51 -14.09 16.18 1.53
C LEU A 51 -15.57 16.14 1.94
N ILE A 52 -15.94 15.53 3.08
CA ILE A 52 -17.32 15.55 3.59
C ILE A 52 -17.84 17.00 3.61
N PHE A 53 -17.08 17.90 4.23
CA PHE A 53 -17.40 19.31 4.29
C PHE A 53 -16.16 20.18 4.02
N PRO A 54 -16.28 21.23 3.16
CA PRO A 54 -17.49 21.65 2.46
C PRO A 54 -17.70 20.96 1.11
N HIS A 55 -16.77 20.13 0.64
CA HIS A 55 -16.71 19.74 -0.78
C HIS A 55 -17.93 18.93 -1.24
N HIS A 56 -18.14 17.74 -0.69
CA HIS A 56 -19.26 16.88 -1.05
C HIS A 56 -20.62 17.49 -0.68
N GLU A 57 -20.71 18.22 0.43
CA GLU A 57 -21.94 18.93 0.80
C GLU A 57 -22.34 19.96 -0.28
N ASN A 58 -21.36 20.69 -0.83
CA ASN A 58 -21.59 21.63 -1.92
C ASN A 58 -21.92 20.93 -3.24
N GLU A 59 -21.33 19.75 -3.51
CA GLU A 59 -21.68 18.94 -4.68
C GLU A 59 -23.13 18.43 -4.61
N ILE A 60 -23.55 17.96 -3.43
CA ILE A 60 -24.93 17.55 -3.16
C ILE A 60 -25.88 18.74 -3.41
N ALA A 61 -25.55 19.92 -2.87
CA ALA A 61 -26.35 21.12 -3.04
C ALA A 61 -26.47 21.51 -4.53
N GLN A 62 -25.35 21.59 -5.25
CA GLN A 62 -25.35 21.89 -6.69
C GLN A 62 -26.17 20.87 -7.50
N SER A 63 -25.92 19.59 -7.28
CA SER A 63 -26.47 18.51 -8.10
C SER A 63 -27.95 18.25 -7.82
N ARG A 64 -28.40 18.36 -6.57
CA ARG A 64 -29.83 18.20 -6.25
C ARG A 64 -30.65 19.38 -6.75
N CYS A 65 -30.18 20.61 -6.52
CA CYS A 65 -30.89 21.81 -6.93
C CYS A 65 -30.95 21.97 -8.46
N ALA A 66 -29.84 21.72 -9.17
CA ALA A 66 -29.81 21.91 -10.62
C ALA A 66 -30.53 20.82 -11.43
N ASN A 67 -30.79 19.65 -10.82
CA ASN A 67 -31.36 18.49 -11.52
C ASN A 67 -32.73 18.06 -10.99
N GLU A 68 -33.27 18.75 -9.99
CA GLU A 68 -34.54 18.42 -9.33
C GLU A 68 -34.58 16.95 -8.87
N LYS A 69 -33.52 16.53 -8.18
CA LYS A 69 -33.38 15.17 -7.64
C LYS A 69 -33.20 15.19 -6.13
N GLU A 70 -33.83 14.22 -5.49
CA GLU A 70 -33.64 13.98 -4.05
C GLU A 70 -32.29 13.38 -3.70
N VAL A 71 -31.68 12.65 -4.63
CA VAL A 71 -30.45 11.90 -4.40
C VAL A 71 -29.48 12.15 -5.55
N PHE A 72 -28.25 12.54 -5.20
CA PHE A 72 -27.12 12.63 -6.12
C PHE A 72 -26.35 11.30 -6.21
N ALA A 73 -26.00 10.71 -5.07
CA ALA A 73 -25.41 9.39 -4.95
C ALA A 73 -26.10 8.57 -3.84
N ASN A 74 -26.32 7.26 -4.05
CA ASN A 74 -26.99 6.39 -3.08
C ASN A 74 -26.13 6.12 -1.83
N TYR A 75 -24.82 5.95 -2.02
CA TYR A 75 -23.86 5.63 -0.96
C TYR A 75 -22.68 6.58 -1.01
N TRP A 76 -22.23 7.01 0.17
CA TRP A 76 -21.07 7.87 0.34
C TRP A 76 -20.00 7.15 1.15
N ILE A 77 -18.78 7.10 0.61
CA ILE A 77 -17.67 6.34 1.18
C ILE A 77 -16.50 7.30 1.46
N HIS A 78 -16.14 7.46 2.74
CA HIS A 78 -15.05 8.35 3.13
C HIS A 78 -13.91 7.63 3.83
N ASN A 79 -12.69 7.76 3.30
CA ASN A 79 -11.51 7.18 3.93
C ASN A 79 -10.97 8.05 5.07
N GLY A 80 -10.42 7.40 6.09
CA GLY A 80 -9.74 8.02 7.22
C GLY A 80 -8.47 8.76 6.81
N PHE A 81 -7.96 9.57 7.73
CA PHE A 81 -6.71 10.30 7.55
C PHE A 81 -5.50 9.39 7.74
N ILE A 82 -4.39 9.76 7.11
CA ILE A 82 -3.08 9.19 7.40
C ILE A 82 -2.33 10.19 8.29
N THR A 83 -1.88 9.73 9.45
CA THR A 83 -0.98 10.48 10.35
C THR A 83 0.46 9.99 10.17
N LEU A 84 1.45 10.79 10.53
CA LEU A 84 2.85 10.42 10.64
C LEU A 84 3.25 10.56 12.11
N SER A 85 3.56 9.46 12.78
CA SER A 85 3.92 9.46 14.21
C SER A 85 2.91 10.22 15.09
N ASN A 86 1.61 9.98 14.88
CA ASN A 86 0.47 10.65 15.50
C ASN A 86 0.22 12.13 15.12
N GLU A 87 1.01 12.72 14.22
CA GLU A 87 0.70 14.05 13.65
C GLU A 87 0.03 13.93 12.29
N LYS A 88 -0.94 14.78 11.96
CA LYS A 88 -1.58 14.76 10.63
C LYS A 88 -0.54 15.10 9.55
N MET A 89 -0.49 14.34 8.45
CA MET A 89 0.34 14.76 7.30
C MET A 89 -0.27 15.98 6.61
N ALA A 90 0.51 17.06 6.48
CA ALA A 90 0.08 18.30 5.85
C ALA A 90 1.23 19.00 5.11
N LYS A 91 0.95 19.62 3.95
CA LYS A 91 1.95 20.34 3.14
C LYS A 91 2.65 21.41 3.97
N SER A 92 1.90 22.05 4.88
CA SER A 92 2.34 23.11 5.78
C SER A 92 3.33 22.65 6.86
N GLN A 93 3.38 21.36 7.20
CA GLN A 93 4.25 20.82 8.25
C GLN A 93 5.52 20.15 7.69
N GLY A 94 5.71 20.13 6.35
CA GLY A 94 6.88 19.54 5.71
C GLY A 94 7.00 18.01 5.84
N ASN A 95 5.99 17.36 6.43
CA ASN A 95 5.95 15.93 6.75
C ASN A 95 5.26 15.08 5.66
N ILE A 96 5.20 15.58 4.42
CA ILE A 96 4.59 14.84 3.30
C ILE A 96 5.60 13.94 2.63
N LEU A 97 5.32 12.64 2.70
CA LEU A 97 5.99 11.63 1.91
C LEU A 97 5.42 11.61 0.49
N LYS A 98 6.24 11.92 -0.51
CA LYS A 98 5.86 11.77 -1.91
C LYS A 98 6.03 10.31 -2.34
N ILE A 99 5.01 9.75 -2.97
CA ILE A 99 5.05 8.39 -3.51
C ILE A 99 6.23 8.17 -4.48
N SER A 100 6.60 9.19 -5.26
CA SER A 100 7.74 9.13 -6.19
C SER A 100 9.09 9.00 -5.50
N GLU A 101 9.22 9.55 -4.29
CA GLU A 101 10.43 9.42 -3.47
C GLU A 101 10.40 8.11 -2.69
N PHE A 102 9.25 7.76 -2.11
CA PHE A 102 9.05 6.52 -1.37
C PHE A 102 9.35 5.26 -2.19
N LYS A 103 8.87 5.21 -3.45
CA LYS A 103 9.11 4.08 -4.36
C LYS A 103 10.59 3.86 -4.72
N LYS A 104 11.46 4.85 -4.48
CA LYS A 104 12.92 4.67 -4.66
C LYS A 104 13.51 3.79 -3.57
N GLN A 105 12.90 3.71 -2.40
CA GLN A 105 13.43 2.99 -1.25
C GLN A 105 12.64 1.71 -0.97
N ILE A 106 11.32 1.75 -1.12
CA ILE A 106 10.41 0.69 -0.69
C ILE A 106 9.54 0.22 -1.86
N ASN A 107 9.32 -1.09 -1.95
CA ASN A 107 8.48 -1.66 -3.00
C ASN A 107 7.01 -1.23 -2.81
N GLY A 108 6.31 -0.91 -3.92
CA GLY A 108 4.92 -0.45 -3.87
C GLY A 108 3.94 -1.44 -3.21
N GLN A 109 4.25 -2.74 -3.20
CA GLN A 109 3.44 -3.75 -2.53
C GLN A 109 3.48 -3.61 -1.00
N VAL A 110 4.59 -3.11 -0.44
CA VAL A 110 4.74 -2.84 0.99
C VAL A 110 3.85 -1.68 1.41
N LEU A 111 3.88 -0.60 0.63
CA LEU A 111 2.96 0.54 0.78
C LEU A 111 1.51 0.07 0.72
N ARG A 112 1.18 -0.80 -0.23
CA ARG A 112 -0.17 -1.32 -0.40
C ARG A 112 -0.62 -2.14 0.81
N LEU A 113 0.22 -3.04 1.32
CA LEU A 113 -0.09 -3.81 2.53
C LEU A 113 -0.24 -2.89 3.75
N ALA A 114 0.62 -1.88 3.89
CA ALA A 114 0.54 -0.90 4.98
C ALA A 114 -0.78 -0.11 4.94
N LEU A 115 -1.19 0.40 3.77
CA LEU A 115 -2.46 1.11 3.60
C LEU A 115 -3.69 0.24 3.88
N MET A 116 -3.59 -1.07 3.66
CA MET A 116 -4.66 -2.04 3.92
C MET A 116 -4.68 -2.57 5.36
N SER A 117 -3.63 -2.29 6.15
CA SER A 117 -3.48 -2.82 7.51
C SER A 117 -4.48 -2.25 8.52
N ALA A 118 -5.06 -1.09 8.21
CA ALA A 118 -6.19 -0.51 8.93
C ALA A 118 -7.45 -0.53 8.06
N HIS A 119 -8.61 -0.59 8.70
CA HIS A 119 -9.89 -0.42 8.01
C HIS A 119 -9.93 0.96 7.34
N TYR A 120 -10.42 1.07 6.11
CA TYR A 120 -10.29 2.30 5.31
C TYR A 120 -10.90 3.55 5.97
N ARG A 121 -11.89 3.37 6.86
CA ARG A 121 -12.56 4.44 7.64
C ARG A 121 -11.78 4.90 8.87
N GLN A 122 -10.81 4.11 9.32
CA GLN A 122 -10.01 4.41 10.50
C GLN A 122 -8.79 5.25 10.12
N PRO A 123 -8.29 6.11 11.04
CA PRO A 123 -7.00 6.73 10.86
C PRO A 123 -5.90 5.65 10.74
N LEU A 124 -4.94 5.88 9.85
CA LEU A 124 -3.76 5.04 9.72
C LEU A 124 -2.54 5.83 10.21
N ASP A 125 -1.90 5.33 11.26
CA ASP A 125 -0.63 5.90 11.70
C ASP A 125 0.54 5.35 10.89
N TRP A 126 1.15 6.23 10.11
CA TRP A 126 2.30 5.94 9.27
C TRP A 126 3.57 6.02 10.10
N SER A 127 4.31 4.91 10.16
CA SER A 127 5.57 4.81 10.89
C SER A 127 6.53 3.87 10.18
N GLU A 128 7.84 4.04 10.42
CA GLU A 128 8.85 3.11 9.93
C GLU A 128 8.61 1.69 10.44
N ASN A 129 8.12 1.55 11.67
CA ASN A 129 7.78 0.25 12.25
C ASN A 129 6.69 -0.48 11.43
N LEU A 130 5.61 0.23 11.06
CA LEU A 130 4.55 -0.34 10.21
C LEU A 130 5.11 -0.82 8.88
N ILE A 131 5.96 -0.03 8.24
CA ILE A 131 6.59 -0.37 6.97
C ILE A 131 7.50 -1.59 7.10
N ASN A 132 8.33 -1.62 8.14
CA ASN A 132 9.22 -2.75 8.41
C ASN A 132 8.43 -4.04 8.68
N GLN A 133 7.33 -3.97 9.43
CA GLN A 133 6.43 -5.11 9.65
C GLN A 133 5.80 -5.61 8.35
N CYS A 134 5.32 -4.70 7.50
CA CYS A 134 4.73 -5.05 6.20
C CYS A 134 5.78 -5.67 5.25
N GLN A 135 6.99 -5.09 5.20
CA GLN A 135 8.12 -5.62 4.42
C GLN A 135 8.47 -7.05 4.86
N ASN A 136 8.60 -7.27 6.18
CA ASN A 136 8.88 -8.59 6.75
C ASN A 136 7.77 -9.60 6.44
N THR A 137 6.52 -9.17 6.47
CA THR A 137 5.36 -10.01 6.12
C THR A 137 5.44 -10.44 4.67
N LEU A 138 5.66 -9.51 3.75
CA LEU A 138 5.81 -9.83 2.33
C LEU A 138 7.02 -10.74 2.07
N ASN A 139 8.16 -10.48 2.72
CA ASN A 139 9.33 -11.35 2.62
C ASN A 139 9.01 -12.81 2.93
N LYS A 140 8.29 -13.07 4.02
CA LYS A 140 7.84 -14.41 4.40
C LYS A 140 6.85 -14.97 3.38
N TRP A 141 5.87 -14.17 2.98
CA TRP A 141 4.86 -14.60 2.02
C TRP A 141 5.44 -15.00 0.66
N TYR A 142 6.52 -14.34 0.20
CA TYR A 142 7.25 -14.75 -1.01
C TYR A 142 7.94 -16.12 -0.92
N GLU A 143 8.08 -16.71 0.28
CA GLU A 143 8.56 -18.08 0.44
C GLU A 143 7.54 -19.11 -0.11
N SER A 144 6.25 -18.78 -0.08
CA SER A 144 5.16 -19.57 -0.67
C SER A 144 4.88 -19.26 -2.14
N TYR A 145 5.66 -18.37 -2.78
CA TYR A 145 5.42 -17.95 -4.16
C TYR A 145 5.44 -19.14 -5.13
N VAL A 146 4.38 -19.22 -5.93
CA VAL A 146 4.26 -20.09 -7.10
C VAL A 146 3.67 -19.30 -8.26
N GLU A 147 4.07 -19.63 -9.48
CA GLU A 147 3.49 -19.02 -10.67
C GLU A 147 2.13 -19.66 -10.97
N LEU A 148 1.08 -18.83 -11.03
CA LEU A 148 -0.27 -19.30 -11.38
C LEU A 148 -0.36 -19.52 -12.90
N LYS A 149 -0.46 -20.78 -13.31
CA LYS A 149 -0.62 -21.15 -14.74
C LYS A 149 -2.06 -21.03 -15.24
N LYS A 150 -3.01 -20.88 -14.32
CA LYS A 150 -4.45 -20.77 -14.58
C LYS A 150 -5.12 -19.95 -13.49
N GLN A 151 -6.35 -19.50 -13.74
CA GLN A 151 -7.15 -18.87 -12.71
C GLN A 151 -7.48 -19.87 -11.60
N VAL A 152 -7.25 -19.47 -10.35
CA VAL A 152 -7.55 -20.27 -9.16
C VAL A 152 -8.57 -19.52 -8.33
N LEU A 153 -9.71 -20.16 -8.07
CA LEU A 153 -10.78 -19.56 -7.28
C LEU A 153 -10.38 -19.51 -5.80
N ILE A 154 -10.62 -18.36 -5.18
CA ILE A 154 -10.47 -18.17 -3.74
C ILE A 154 -11.74 -18.72 -3.09
N PRO A 155 -11.65 -19.67 -2.14
CA PRO A 155 -12.82 -20.10 -1.39
C PRO A 155 -13.51 -18.92 -0.71
N GLY A 156 -14.84 -18.83 -0.86
CA GLY A 156 -15.62 -17.65 -0.47
C GLY A 156 -15.48 -17.26 1.01
N GLU A 157 -15.29 -18.23 1.89
CA GLU A 157 -15.05 -18.01 3.32
C GLU A 157 -13.84 -17.10 3.61
N TYR A 158 -12.81 -17.13 2.75
CA TYR A 158 -11.65 -16.25 2.90
C TYR A 158 -11.96 -14.81 2.47
N LEU A 159 -12.97 -14.61 1.63
CA LEU A 159 -13.43 -13.29 1.16
C LEU A 159 -14.45 -12.65 2.11
N ASN A 160 -15.07 -13.42 3.02
CA ASN A 160 -16.11 -12.96 3.95
C ASN A 160 -15.82 -11.60 4.62
N PRO A 161 -14.60 -11.33 5.14
CA PRO A 161 -14.32 -10.01 5.73
C PRO A 161 -14.55 -8.84 4.77
N LEU A 162 -14.32 -9.02 3.47
CA LEU A 162 -14.47 -7.92 2.50
C LEU A 162 -15.94 -7.56 2.23
N TYR A 163 -16.87 -8.47 2.51
CA TYR A 163 -18.31 -8.16 2.44
C TYR A 163 -18.79 -7.34 3.64
N ASP A 164 -18.01 -7.28 4.72
CA ASP A 164 -18.22 -6.42 5.87
C ASP A 164 -17.43 -5.11 5.69
N ASP A 165 -18.01 -4.16 4.96
CA ASP A 165 -17.48 -2.81 4.73
C ASP A 165 -16.00 -2.76 4.29
N LEU A 166 -15.58 -3.71 3.42
CA LEU A 166 -14.19 -3.83 2.97
C LEU A 166 -13.19 -3.98 4.15
N ASN A 167 -13.50 -4.83 5.14
CA ASN A 167 -12.63 -5.11 6.28
C ASN A 167 -11.32 -5.81 5.85
N THR A 168 -10.37 -5.01 5.35
CA THR A 168 -9.05 -5.44 4.91
C THR A 168 -8.18 -5.99 6.04
N PRO A 169 -8.24 -5.51 7.30
CA PRO A 169 -7.55 -6.19 8.41
C PRO A 169 -8.03 -7.64 8.60
N GLY A 170 -9.34 -7.88 8.53
CA GLY A 170 -9.91 -9.22 8.57
C GLY A 170 -9.45 -10.09 7.39
N TYR A 171 -9.38 -9.51 6.18
CA TYR A 171 -8.85 -10.21 5.01
C TYR A 171 -7.36 -10.54 5.14
N ILE A 172 -6.54 -9.64 5.68
CA ILE A 172 -5.12 -9.88 5.97
C ILE A 172 -4.97 -11.04 6.97
N SER A 173 -5.82 -11.14 7.99
CA SER A 173 -5.86 -12.29 8.90
C SER A 173 -6.10 -13.60 8.14
N ASN A 174 -7.02 -13.59 7.17
CA ASN A 174 -7.26 -14.75 6.29
C ASN A 174 -6.05 -15.07 5.38
N LEU A 175 -5.33 -14.05 4.88
CA LEU A 175 -4.08 -14.25 4.14
C LEU A 175 -3.00 -14.92 4.99
N HIS A 176 -2.88 -14.56 6.29
CA HIS A 176 -1.96 -15.25 7.20
C HIS A 176 -2.33 -16.73 7.38
N LYS A 177 -3.62 -17.05 7.54
CA LYS A 177 -4.08 -18.46 7.63
C LYS A 177 -3.78 -19.23 6.35
N LEU A 178 -4.02 -18.63 5.19
CA LEU A 178 -3.69 -19.22 3.89
C LEU A 178 -2.18 -19.41 3.72
N PHE A 179 -1.36 -18.46 4.17
CA PHE A 179 0.08 -18.59 4.18
C PHE A 179 0.53 -19.79 5.03
N GLU A 180 0.05 -19.91 6.27
CA GLU A 180 0.38 -21.05 7.14
C GLU A 180 -0.02 -22.39 6.52
N LYS A 181 -1.20 -22.44 5.88
CA LYS A 181 -1.65 -23.63 5.15
C LYS A 181 -0.73 -23.94 3.97
N SER A 182 -0.34 -22.94 3.19
CA SER A 182 0.56 -23.10 2.03
C SER A 182 1.97 -23.60 2.39
N GLN A 183 2.41 -23.38 3.64
CA GLN A 183 3.69 -23.86 4.15
C GLN A 183 3.66 -25.34 4.54
N LYS A 184 2.50 -25.84 4.98
CA LYS A 184 2.28 -27.25 5.41
C LYS A 184 1.64 -28.12 4.33
N GLY A 185 1.02 -27.48 3.34
CA GLY A 185 0.20 -28.11 2.32
C GLY A 185 0.92 -28.35 1.01
N ASP A 186 0.13 -28.58 -0.04
CA ASP A 186 0.60 -28.93 -1.38
C ASP A 186 0.64 -27.71 -2.32
N LEU A 187 0.83 -27.97 -3.62
CA LEU A 187 0.84 -26.94 -4.65
C LEU A 187 -0.49 -26.17 -4.71
N LYS A 188 -1.63 -26.85 -4.50
CA LYS A 188 -2.96 -26.23 -4.57
C LYS A 188 -3.14 -25.22 -3.45
N ASP A 189 -2.65 -25.51 -2.24
CA ASP A 189 -2.69 -24.56 -1.13
C ASP A 189 -1.84 -23.31 -1.41
N LYS A 190 -0.67 -23.47 -2.05
CA LYS A 190 0.15 -22.33 -2.51
C LYS A 190 -0.56 -21.53 -3.59
N GLU A 191 -1.18 -22.18 -4.56
CA GLU A 191 -1.93 -21.52 -5.63
C GLU A 191 -3.12 -20.70 -5.08
N ILE A 192 -3.86 -21.23 -4.11
CA ILE A 192 -4.96 -20.50 -3.44
C ILE A 192 -4.41 -19.28 -2.70
N PHE A 193 -3.33 -19.43 -1.94
CA PHE A 193 -2.68 -18.33 -1.23
C PHE A 193 -2.25 -17.22 -2.20
N ILE A 194 -1.56 -17.57 -3.29
CA ILE A 194 -1.12 -16.59 -4.29
C ILE A 194 -2.30 -15.94 -5.01
N SER A 195 -3.37 -16.68 -5.31
CA SER A 195 -4.59 -16.08 -5.86
C SER A 195 -5.21 -15.06 -4.90
N ALA A 196 -5.28 -15.40 -3.61
CA ALA A 196 -5.80 -14.50 -2.57
C ALA A 196 -4.96 -13.23 -2.39
N CYS A 197 -3.63 -13.34 -2.43
CA CYS A 197 -2.75 -12.16 -2.44
C CYS A 197 -2.94 -11.32 -3.71
N ASN A 198 -2.99 -11.96 -4.88
CA ASN A 198 -3.14 -11.28 -6.17
C ASN A 198 -4.45 -10.50 -6.29
N PHE A 199 -5.52 -11.03 -5.70
CA PHE A 199 -6.84 -10.39 -5.66
C PHE A 199 -6.78 -8.98 -5.06
N VAL A 200 -6.01 -8.81 -3.99
CA VAL A 200 -5.75 -7.49 -3.39
C VAL A 200 -4.49 -6.84 -3.90
N GLY A 201 -3.88 -7.30 -5.00
CA GLY A 201 -2.72 -6.66 -5.62
C GLY A 201 -1.38 -6.87 -4.90
N LEU A 202 -1.25 -7.93 -4.11
CA LEU A 202 -0.01 -8.36 -3.47
C LEU A 202 0.54 -9.62 -4.16
N LEU A 203 1.86 -9.83 -4.08
CA LEU A 203 2.62 -10.94 -4.67
C LEU A 203 2.47 -11.04 -6.20
N LYS A 204 2.26 -9.90 -6.88
CA LYS A 204 2.19 -9.83 -8.35
C LYS A 204 3.54 -9.89 -9.06
N ASP A 205 4.61 -9.53 -8.35
CA ASP A 205 5.97 -9.66 -8.87
C ASP A 205 6.44 -11.11 -8.73
N THR A 206 7.32 -11.56 -9.63
CA THR A 206 7.94 -12.87 -9.47
C THR A 206 8.87 -12.88 -8.25
N LYS A 207 9.11 -14.07 -7.68
CA LYS A 207 10.10 -14.24 -6.62
C LYS A 207 11.48 -13.67 -7.00
N ASN A 208 11.90 -13.85 -8.25
CA ASN A 208 13.16 -13.30 -8.75
C ASN A 208 13.17 -11.76 -8.73
N LYS A 209 12.12 -11.11 -9.25
CA LYS A 209 11.99 -9.64 -9.20
C LYS A 209 11.97 -9.12 -7.76
N TRP A 210 11.32 -9.82 -6.84
CA TRP A 210 11.34 -9.47 -5.43
C TRP A 210 12.76 -9.55 -4.84
N VAL A 211 13.49 -10.63 -5.12
CA VAL A 211 14.88 -10.80 -4.67
C VAL A 211 15.80 -9.75 -5.30
N GLU A 212 15.68 -9.48 -6.60
CA GLU A 212 16.44 -8.44 -7.29
C GLU A 212 16.17 -7.05 -6.72
N PHE A 213 14.91 -6.72 -6.41
CA PHE A 213 14.56 -5.48 -5.74
C PHE A 213 15.31 -5.36 -4.41
N LYS A 214 15.31 -6.41 -3.59
CA LYS A 214 16.07 -6.43 -2.33
C LYS A 214 17.57 -6.25 -2.55
N LYS A 215 18.15 -6.96 -3.52
CA LYS A 215 19.56 -6.81 -3.88
C LYS A 215 19.89 -5.37 -4.30
N SER A 216 19.02 -4.72 -5.08
CA SER A 216 19.19 -3.33 -5.53
C SER A 216 19.17 -2.28 -4.40
N LYS A 217 18.66 -2.65 -3.22
CA LYS A 217 18.64 -1.80 -2.02
C LYS A 217 19.68 -2.20 -0.99
N SER A 218 20.35 -3.34 -1.18
CA SER A 218 21.46 -3.77 -0.34
C SER A 218 22.61 -2.78 -0.48
N ILE A 219 23.16 -2.37 0.66
CA ILE A 219 24.36 -1.50 0.73
C ILE A 219 25.63 -2.36 0.55
N ILE A 220 25.50 -3.69 0.63
CA ILE A 220 26.59 -4.66 0.55
C ILE A 220 26.42 -5.59 -0.65
N SER A 221 27.52 -5.85 -1.36
CA SER A 221 27.55 -6.77 -2.49
C SER A 221 27.47 -8.23 -2.03
N GLU A 222 26.98 -9.12 -2.91
CA GLU A 222 26.90 -10.56 -2.62
C GLU A 222 28.29 -11.17 -2.33
N GLN A 223 29.33 -10.70 -3.03
CA GLN A 223 30.70 -11.11 -2.78
C GLN A 223 31.17 -10.71 -1.38
N GLU A 224 30.93 -9.45 -0.96
CA GLU A 224 31.27 -9.00 0.39
C GLU A 224 30.53 -9.78 1.49
N ILE A 225 29.28 -10.21 1.24
CA ILE A 225 28.54 -11.07 2.18
C ILE A 225 29.25 -12.42 2.32
N LEU A 226 29.60 -13.05 1.19
CA LEU A 226 30.28 -14.35 1.19
C LEU A 226 31.65 -14.27 1.85
N ASP A 227 32.43 -13.22 1.58
CA ASP A 227 33.74 -12.99 2.20
C ASP A 227 33.63 -12.83 3.72
N LYS A 228 32.63 -12.07 4.20
CA LYS A 228 32.37 -11.93 5.64
C LYS A 228 31.86 -13.21 6.28
N ILE A 229 31.06 -14.01 5.58
CA ILE A 229 30.62 -15.32 6.07
C ILE A 229 31.82 -16.27 6.22
N ASP A 230 32.74 -16.28 5.26
CA ASP A 230 33.97 -17.07 5.33
C ASP A 230 34.88 -16.61 6.49
N GLU A 231 35.07 -15.30 6.66
CA GLU A 231 35.80 -14.73 7.80
C GLU A 231 35.16 -15.14 9.14
N ARG A 232 33.83 -15.08 9.23
CA ARG A 232 33.07 -15.52 10.40
C ARG A 232 33.24 -17.01 10.68
N ASN A 233 33.19 -17.85 9.64
CA ASN A 233 33.36 -19.30 9.79
C ASN A 233 34.78 -19.64 10.28
N LYS A 234 35.80 -19.02 9.70
CA LYS A 234 37.20 -19.12 10.19
C LYS A 234 37.34 -18.67 11.63
N ALA A 235 36.64 -17.62 12.05
CA ALA A 235 36.63 -17.16 13.44
C ALA A 235 35.99 -18.21 14.38
N ARG A 236 34.90 -18.86 13.97
CA ARG A 236 34.25 -19.95 14.73
C ARG A 236 35.15 -21.18 14.83
N ASP A 237 35.82 -21.57 13.75
CA ASP A 237 36.76 -22.70 13.76
C ASP A 237 37.92 -22.47 14.74
N LYS A 238 38.37 -21.20 14.83
CA LYS A 238 39.37 -20.76 15.82
C LYS A 238 38.81 -20.49 17.22
N LYS A 239 37.53 -20.80 17.47
CA LYS A 239 36.80 -20.52 18.72
C LYS A 239 36.80 -19.04 19.15
N ASN A 240 36.99 -18.12 18.21
CA ASN A 240 36.90 -16.68 18.43
C ASN A 240 35.46 -16.19 18.24
N TYR A 241 34.60 -16.54 19.20
CA TYR A 241 33.17 -16.21 19.14
C TYR A 241 32.89 -14.71 19.13
N LYS A 242 33.73 -13.90 19.81
CA LYS A 242 33.61 -12.44 19.84
C LYS A 242 33.73 -11.82 18.44
N LEU A 243 34.69 -12.29 17.64
CA LEU A 243 34.85 -11.85 16.25
C LEU A 243 33.70 -12.36 15.37
N ALA A 244 33.28 -13.61 15.55
CA ALA A 244 32.16 -14.17 14.79
C ALA A 244 30.85 -13.39 15.03
N ASP A 245 30.57 -13.01 16.28
CA ASP A 245 29.41 -12.20 16.65
C ASP A 245 29.51 -10.77 16.13
N LYS A 246 30.72 -10.18 16.16
CA LYS A 246 30.96 -8.87 15.54
C LYS A 246 30.61 -8.88 14.06
N ILE A 247 31.09 -9.87 13.31
CA ILE A 247 30.81 -9.98 11.87
C ILE A 247 29.32 -10.25 11.61
N ARG A 248 28.66 -11.05 12.47
CA ARG A 248 27.22 -11.28 12.40
C ARG A 248 26.44 -9.97 12.55
N ASN A 249 26.82 -9.14 13.51
CA ASN A 249 26.17 -7.85 13.75
C ASN A 249 26.45 -6.86 12.61
N GLU A 250 27.67 -6.80 12.08
CA GLU A 250 27.99 -5.98 10.91
C GLU A 250 27.17 -6.37 9.67
N LEU A 251 26.96 -7.67 9.44
CA LEU A 251 26.10 -8.16 8.37
C LEU A 251 24.63 -7.82 8.64
N LEU A 252 24.17 -7.94 9.89
CA LEU A 252 22.82 -7.57 10.30
C LEU A 252 22.54 -6.07 10.10
N ASP A 253 23.49 -5.20 10.45
CA ASP A 253 23.42 -3.75 10.27
C ASP A 253 23.32 -3.37 8.79
N LYS A 254 23.90 -4.18 7.91
CA LYS A 254 23.82 -4.06 6.45
C LYS A 254 22.58 -4.76 5.86
N GLY A 255 21.66 -5.25 6.69
CA GLY A 255 20.42 -5.88 6.26
C GLY A 255 20.54 -7.36 5.86
N VAL A 256 21.58 -8.05 6.30
CA VAL A 256 21.85 -9.46 5.97
C VAL A 256 21.63 -10.33 7.21
N LEU A 257 20.66 -11.24 7.15
CA LEU A 257 20.42 -12.24 8.18
C LEU A 257 21.19 -13.52 7.85
N ILE A 258 21.84 -14.08 8.87
CA ILE A 258 22.62 -15.32 8.78
C ILE A 258 21.92 -16.42 9.58
N GLU A 259 21.70 -17.56 8.96
CA GLU A 259 21.10 -18.76 9.55
C GLU A 259 22.07 -19.93 9.44
N ASP A 260 22.35 -20.58 10.57
CA ASP A 260 23.23 -21.74 10.67
C ASP A 260 22.40 -23.01 10.87
N LYS A 261 22.58 -24.00 10.00
CA LYS A 261 21.92 -25.30 10.10
C LYS A 261 22.80 -26.40 9.52
N ASP A 262 22.95 -27.51 10.24
CA ASP A 262 23.69 -28.72 9.81
C ASP A 262 25.08 -28.38 9.23
N ASP A 263 25.88 -27.61 9.97
CA ASP A 263 27.21 -27.10 9.59
C ASP A 263 27.27 -26.23 8.32
N LYS A 264 26.12 -25.81 7.80
CA LYS A 264 26.03 -24.86 6.69
C LYS A 264 25.54 -23.50 7.19
N THR A 265 26.25 -22.45 6.78
CA THR A 265 25.75 -21.09 6.91
C THR A 265 24.99 -20.71 5.64
N SER A 266 23.73 -20.31 5.80
CA SER A 266 22.92 -19.67 4.77
C SER A 266 22.65 -18.21 5.14
N TRP A 267 22.31 -17.39 4.16
CA TRP A 267 22.01 -15.98 4.38
C TRP A 267 20.81 -15.52 3.56
N LYS A 268 20.15 -14.45 4.04
CA LYS A 268 19.06 -13.79 3.33
C LYS A 268 19.07 -12.28 3.58
N LEU A 269 18.71 -11.51 2.55
CA LEU A 269 18.45 -10.07 2.70
C LEU A 269 17.12 -9.86 3.43
N LYS A 270 17.19 -9.02 4.47
CA LYS A 270 16.05 -8.49 5.21
C LYS A 270 15.12 -7.65 4.33
#